data_AF-A0A1Q6RR35-F1
#
_entry.id   AF-A0A1Q6RR35-F1
#
_cell.length_a   1.000
_cell.length_b   1.000
_cell.length_c   1.000
_cell.angle_alpha   90.00
_cell.angle_beta   90.00
_cell.angle_gamma   90.00
#
_symmetry.space_group_name_H-M   'P 1'
#
loop_
_entity.id
_entity.type
_entity.pdbx_description
1 polymer ?
#
loop_
_entity_poly.entity_id
_entity_poly.type
_entity_poly.pdbx_seq_one_letter_code
_entity_poly.pdbx_strand_id
1 'polypeptide(L)'
;MIQEESYLKVADNTGAKEIHCIRVLGGSKRKYGNIGDVIVASVRKAAPGGTVKKGEVVKAVIVRTKRGVRREDGSYVRFDENAAVIIKEDKNPKGTRIFGPVAREL
;
A
#
# COMPACT_ATOMS: atom_id res chain seq x y z
N MET A 1 10.46 -1.58 1.56
CA MET A 1 10.97 -1.15 0.25
C MET A 1 10.12 -1.87 -0.78
N ILE A 2 9.41 -1.08 -1.56
CA ILE A 2 8.46 -1.51 -2.58
C ILE A 2 8.94 -0.90 -3.89
N GLN A 3 8.92 -1.67 -4.97
CA GLN A 3 9.27 -1.20 -6.32
C GLN A 3 8.19 -1.64 -7.30
N GLU A 4 8.34 -1.30 -8.57
CA GLU A 4 7.53 -1.88 -9.65
C GLU A 4 7.61 -3.41 -9.60
N GLU A 5 6.53 -4.08 -9.99
CA GLU A 5 6.33 -5.53 -9.91
C GLU A 5 6.27 -6.13 -8.48
N SER A 6 6.29 -5.30 -7.43
CA SER A 6 6.14 -5.77 -6.06
C SER A 6 4.69 -6.12 -5.74
N TYR A 7 4.49 -7.26 -5.09
CA TYR A 7 3.18 -7.65 -4.53
C TYR A 7 3.03 -7.16 -3.08
N LEU A 8 1.85 -6.64 -2.75
CA LEU A 8 1.50 -6.19 -1.41
C LEU A 8 0.13 -6.76 -1.02
N LYS A 9 -0.02 -7.06 0.28
CA LYS A 9 -1.34 -7.35 0.84
C LYS A 9 -2.15 -6.07 0.98
N VAL A 10 -3.46 -6.17 0.86
CA VAL A 10 -4.37 -5.06 1.13
C VAL A 10 -4.84 -5.12 2.58
N ALA A 11 -4.70 -4.00 3.29
CA ALA A 11 -4.99 -3.86 4.71
C ALA A 11 -6.28 -3.06 4.94
N ASP A 12 -7.31 -3.24 4.12
CA ASP A 12 -8.61 -2.59 4.26
C ASP A 12 -9.77 -3.52 3.89
N ASN A 13 -10.99 -3.03 4.08
CA ASN A 13 -12.22 -3.76 3.76
C ASN A 13 -12.77 -3.49 2.34
N THR A 14 -11.97 -3.02 1.38
CA THR A 14 -12.43 -2.84 -0.01
C THR A 14 -12.71 -4.16 -0.72
N GLY A 15 -12.24 -5.27 -0.17
CA GLY A 15 -12.37 -6.60 -0.75
C GLY A 15 -11.18 -7.02 -1.61
N ALA A 16 -10.23 -6.13 -1.92
CA ALA A 16 -8.94 -6.57 -2.45
C ALA A 16 -8.16 -7.34 -1.37
N LYS A 17 -7.42 -8.37 -1.78
CA LYS A 17 -6.55 -9.18 -0.93
C LYS A 17 -5.09 -8.95 -1.25
N GLU A 18 -4.78 -8.79 -2.53
CA GLU A 18 -3.42 -8.64 -3.04
C GLU A 18 -3.41 -7.68 -4.22
N ILE A 19 -2.46 -6.74 -4.19
CA ILE A 19 -2.22 -5.76 -5.25
C ILE A 19 -0.79 -5.90 -5.78
N HIS A 20 -0.62 -5.52 -7.04
CA HIS A 20 0.65 -5.55 -7.75
C HIS A 20 1.05 -4.14 -8.15
N CYS A 21 2.16 -3.67 -7.59
CA CYS A 21 2.69 -2.34 -7.83
C CYS A 21 3.08 -2.16 -9.30
N ILE A 22 2.46 -1.20 -9.96
CA ILE A 22 2.78 -0.80 -11.34
C ILE A 22 3.79 0.34 -11.31
N ARG A 23 3.63 1.29 -10.39
CA ARG A 23 4.49 2.47 -10.31
C ARG A 23 4.50 3.09 -8.92
N VAL A 24 5.67 3.52 -8.48
CA VAL A 24 5.83 4.36 -7.28
C VAL A 24 5.71 5.83 -7.66
N LEU A 25 4.83 6.58 -7.01
CA LEU A 25 4.62 8.00 -7.28
C LEU A 25 5.60 8.88 -6.50
N GLY A 26 5.86 10.09 -7.01
CA GLY A 26 6.77 11.06 -6.38
C GLY A 26 8.00 11.46 -7.20
N GLY A 27 8.00 11.19 -8.52
CA GLY A 27 9.01 11.71 -9.45
C GLY A 27 9.38 10.73 -10.57
N SER A 28 10.05 11.23 -11.61
CA SER A 28 10.46 10.43 -12.78
C SER A 28 11.60 9.44 -12.47
N LYS A 29 12.47 9.75 -11.50
CA LYS A 29 13.62 8.92 -11.11
C LYS A 29 13.35 8.02 -9.89
N ARG A 30 12.12 8.01 -9.36
CA ARG A 30 11.80 7.30 -8.13
C ARG A 30 11.70 5.80 -8.37
N LYS A 31 12.65 5.04 -7.80
CA LYS A 31 12.72 3.57 -7.96
C LYS A 31 12.00 2.80 -6.85
N TYR A 32 11.93 3.39 -5.65
CA TYR A 32 11.45 2.72 -4.46
C TYR A 32 10.45 3.58 -3.69
N GLY A 33 9.44 2.91 -3.14
CA GLY A 33 8.50 3.42 -2.16
C GLY A 33 8.71 2.76 -0.80
N ASN A 34 8.35 3.48 0.26
CA ASN A 34 8.27 2.99 1.63
C ASN A 34 6.96 3.44 2.28
N ILE A 35 6.83 3.21 3.59
CA ILE A 35 5.70 3.65 4.40
C ILE A 35 5.38 5.13 4.10
N GLY A 36 4.10 5.44 3.87
CA GLY A 36 3.60 6.78 3.53
C GLY A 36 3.56 7.09 2.03
N ASP A 37 4.31 6.34 1.20
CA ASP A 37 4.33 6.60 -0.24
C ASP A 37 3.10 6.06 -0.96
N VAL A 38 2.65 6.83 -1.95
CA VAL A 38 1.56 6.44 -2.85
C VAL A 38 2.11 5.64 -4.03
N ILE A 39 1.44 4.55 -4.34
CA ILE A 39 1.70 3.71 -5.51
C ILE A 39 0.46 3.59 -6.38
N VAL A 40 0.66 3.37 -7.68
CA VAL A 40 -0.36 2.85 -8.60
C VAL A 40 -0.18 1.34 -8.66
N ALA A 41 -1.27 0.60 -8.51
CA ALA A 41 -1.24 -0.85 -8.46
C ALA A 41 -2.44 -1.47 -9.18
N SER A 42 -2.30 -2.72 -9.64
CA SER A 42 -3.43 -3.52 -10.14
C SER A 42 -3.89 -4.51 -9.07
N VAL A 43 -5.19 -4.69 -8.92
CA VAL A 43 -5.76 -5.69 -8.02
C VAL A 43 -5.57 -7.08 -8.63
N ARG A 44 -4.82 -7.97 -7.96
CA ARG A 44 -4.55 -9.33 -8.45
C ARG A 44 -5.46 -10.38 -7.84
N LYS A 45 -5.83 -10.21 -6.57
CA LYS A 45 -6.79 -11.05 -5.86
C LYS A 45 -7.82 -10.18 -5.18
N ALA A 46 -9.10 -10.49 -5.38
CA ALA A 46 -10.23 -9.81 -4.76
C ALA A 46 -11.25 -10.83 -4.25
N ALA A 47 -11.95 -10.48 -3.19
CA ALA A 47 -13.11 -11.21 -2.68
C ALA A 47 -14.33 -10.92 -3.57
N PRO A 48 -15.25 -11.90 -3.75
CA PRO A 48 -16.55 -11.64 -4.36
C PRO A 48 -17.32 -10.55 -3.59
N GLY A 49 -18.02 -9.68 -4.31
CA GLY A 49 -18.81 -8.59 -3.71
C GLY A 49 -18.00 -7.42 -3.13
N GLY A 50 -16.67 -7.43 -3.27
CA GLY A 50 -15.83 -6.29 -2.90
C GLY A 50 -16.09 -5.04 -3.75
N THR A 51 -15.79 -3.87 -3.19
CA THR A 51 -15.88 -2.58 -3.87
C THR A 51 -14.91 -2.48 -5.06
N VAL A 52 -13.81 -3.24 -5.03
CA VAL A 52 -12.81 -3.30 -6.10
C VAL A 52 -12.78 -4.69 -6.73
N LYS A 53 -12.56 -4.73 -8.05
CA LYS A 53 -12.56 -5.98 -8.83
C LYS A 53 -11.14 -6.40 -9.21
N LYS A 54 -10.95 -7.70 -9.46
CA LYS A 54 -9.70 -8.22 -10.02
C LYS A 54 -9.41 -7.53 -11.37
N GLY A 55 -8.18 -7.07 -11.55
CA GLY A 55 -7.71 -6.34 -12.74
C GLY A 55 -7.89 -4.82 -12.66
N GLU A 56 -8.66 -4.31 -11.70
CA GLU A 56 -8.84 -2.86 -11.52
C GLU A 56 -7.50 -2.21 -11.14
N VAL A 57 -7.21 -1.07 -11.77
CA VAL A 57 -6.06 -0.22 -11.43
C VAL A 57 -6.50 0.76 -10.35
N VAL A 58 -5.77 0.78 -9.25
CA VAL A 58 -6.07 1.56 -8.04
C VAL A 58 -4.84 2.33 -7.57
N LYS A 59 -5.08 3.39 -6.79
CA LYS A 59 -4.03 4.04 -5.99
C LYS A 59 -4.04 3.46 -4.58
N ALA A 60 -2.87 3.29 -3.99
CA ALA A 60 -2.73 2.78 -2.63
C ALA A 60 -1.59 3.49 -1.91
N VAL A 61 -1.72 3.62 -0.58
CA VAL A 61 -0.66 4.12 0.29
C VAL A 61 -0.03 2.92 1.01
N ILE A 62 1.30 2.86 1.00
CA ILE A 62 2.05 1.81 1.70
C ILE A 62 1.97 2.09 3.21
N VAL A 63 1.47 1.12 3.99
CA VAL A 63 1.29 1.27 5.44
C VAL A 63 2.24 0.41 6.27
N ARG A 64 2.73 -0.71 5.70
CA ARG A 64 3.69 -1.62 6.33
C ARG A 64 4.74 -2.05 5.32
N THR A 65 6.01 -2.11 5.74
CA THR A 65 7.06 -2.74 4.94
C THR A 65 8.02 -3.57 5.78
N LYS A 66 8.54 -4.66 5.18
CA LYS A 66 9.59 -5.50 5.77
C LYS A 66 10.93 -4.80 5.93
N ARG A 67 11.25 -3.87 5.02
CA ARG A 67 12.48 -3.06 5.10
C ARG A 67 12.45 -2.13 6.32
N GLY A 68 11.26 -1.62 6.63
CA GLY A 68 11.04 -0.64 7.67
C GLY A 68 11.45 0.77 7.31
N VAL A 69 11.32 1.65 8.28
CA VAL A 69 11.71 3.07 8.24
C VAL A 69 12.51 3.41 9.49
N ARG A 70 13.47 4.33 9.34
CA ARG A 70 14.23 4.90 10.46
C ARG A 70 13.53 6.17 10.92
N ARG A 71 13.32 6.31 12.21
CA ARG A 71 12.79 7.52 12.84
C ARG A 71 13.90 8.53 13.13
N GLU A 72 13.51 9.77 13.36
CA GLU A 72 14.43 10.87 13.72
C GLU A 72 15.16 10.61 15.04
N ASP A 73 14.50 9.93 15.99
CA ASP A 73 15.10 9.47 17.25
C ASP A 73 16.13 8.33 17.08
N GLY A 74 16.34 7.86 15.85
CA GLY A 74 17.27 6.79 15.51
C GLY A 74 16.69 5.38 15.62
N SER A 75 15.48 5.21 16.18
CA SER A 75 14.82 3.91 16.23
C SER A 75 14.32 3.45 14.85
N TYR A 76 14.05 2.15 14.72
CA TYR A 76 13.55 1.56 13.46
C TYR A 76 12.19 0.90 13.68
N VAL A 77 11.28 1.09 12.73
CA VAL A 77 10.00 0.40 12.67
C VAL A 77 10.02 -0.57 11.50
N ARG A 78 9.80 -1.85 11.76
CA ARG A 78 9.72 -2.92 10.76
C ARG A 78 8.49 -3.77 11.02
N PHE A 79 7.94 -4.31 9.94
CA PHE A 79 6.78 -5.21 9.97
C PHE A 79 7.12 -6.52 9.27
N ASP A 80 6.41 -7.59 9.59
CA ASP A 80 6.67 -8.90 8.98
C ASP A 80 6.15 -9.04 7.54
N GLU A 81 5.32 -8.09 7.11
CA GLU A 81 4.68 -8.07 5.79
C GLU A 81 4.68 -6.69 5.14
N ASN A 82 4.59 -6.69 3.81
CA ASN A 82 4.32 -5.49 3.03
C ASN A 82 2.82 -5.35 2.81
N ALA A 83 2.26 -4.22 3.23
CA ALA A 83 0.84 -3.96 3.09
C ALA A 83 0.54 -2.52 2.68
N ALA A 84 -0.60 -2.34 2.01
CA ALA A 84 -1.09 -1.04 1.57
C ALA A 84 -2.60 -0.91 1.78
N VAL A 85 -3.07 0.33 1.84
CA VAL A 85 -4.48 0.70 1.91
C VAL A 85 -4.87 1.38 0.60
N ILE A 86 -5.99 0.98 0.01
CA ILE A 86 -6.47 1.56 -1.25
C ILE A 86 -7.09 2.93 -0.94
N ILE A 87 -6.71 3.92 -1.74
CA ILE A 87 -7.17 5.30 -1.60
C ILE A 87 -7.91 5.76 -2.85
N LYS A 88 -8.74 6.78 -2.66
CA LYS A 88 -9.35 7.57 -3.72
C LYS A 88 -8.38 8.66 -4.20
N GLU A 89 -8.79 9.39 -5.24
CA GLU A 89 -8.03 10.50 -5.80
C GLU A 89 -7.79 11.65 -4.81
N ASP A 90 -8.72 11.85 -3.88
CA ASP A 90 -8.63 12.83 -2.79
C ASP A 90 -7.75 12.38 -1.61
N LYS A 91 -7.04 11.25 -1.76
CA LYS A 91 -6.21 10.58 -0.74
C LYS A 91 -6.96 10.02 0.46
N ASN A 92 -8.29 10.05 0.47
CA ASN A 92 -9.06 9.37 1.52
C ASN A 92 -9.09 7.85 1.25
N PRO A 93 -9.15 7.02 2.30
CA PRO A 93 -9.35 5.58 2.15
C PRO A 93 -10.59 5.27 1.32
N LYS A 94 -10.47 4.30 0.40
CA LYS A 94 -11.62 3.78 -0.36
C LYS A 94 -12.48 2.88 0.53
N GLY A 95 -11.84 2.12 1.43
CA GLY A 95 -12.51 1.34 2.48
C GLY A 95 -12.86 2.19 3.71
N THR A 96 -13.69 1.63 4.58
CA THR A 96 -14.12 2.27 5.85
C THR A 96 -13.38 1.74 7.07
N ARG A 97 -12.62 0.65 6.93
CA ARG A 97 -11.84 0.02 8.01
C ARG A 97 -10.46 -0.35 7.53
N ILE A 98 -9.48 -0.17 8.41
CA ILE A 98 -8.08 -0.55 8.19
C ILE A 98 -7.74 -1.73 9.10
N PHE A 99 -6.97 -2.70 8.59
CA PHE A 99 -6.62 -3.91 9.30
C PHE A 99 -5.14 -3.95 9.72
N GLY A 100 -4.92 -4.36 10.97
CA GLY A 100 -3.60 -4.50 11.56
C GLY A 100 -2.98 -3.15 11.95
N PRO A 101 -1.77 -3.19 12.52
CA PRO A 101 -1.07 -1.98 12.95
C PRO A 101 -0.65 -1.15 11.74
N VAL A 102 -0.60 0.16 11.98
CA VAL A 102 -0.28 1.19 11.00
C VAL A 102 0.82 2.04 11.60
N ALA A 103 1.85 2.33 10.81
CA ALA A 103 2.98 3.14 11.24
C ALA A 103 2.53 4.60 11.46
N ARG A 104 3.15 5.34 12.39
CA ARG A 104 2.81 6.75 12.62
C ARG A 104 3.33 7.67 11.49
N GLU A 105 4.26 7.16 10.69
CA GLU A 105 4.99 7.83 9.64
C GLU A 105 4.19 7.97 8.33
N LEU A 106 2.86 7.93 8.43
CA LEU A 106 1.90 7.99 7.32
C LEU A 106 1.40 9.40 7.07
#